data_AF-A0A7W3XQ92-F1
#
_entry.id   AF-A0A7W3XQ92-F1
#
_cell.length_a   1.000
_cell.length_b   1.000
_cell.length_c   1.000
_cell.angle_alpha   90.00
_cell.angle_beta   90.00
_cell.angle_gamma   90.00
#
_symmetry.space_group_name_H-M   'P 1'
#
loop_
_entity.id
_entity.type
_entity.pdbx_description
1 polymer ?
#
loop_
_entity_poly.entity_id
_entity_poly.type
_entity_poly.pdbx_seq_one_letter_code
_entity_poly.pdbx_strand_id
1 'polypeptide(L)'
;MMVFNSNLMILRKEQHIVDAVTAISLEWLTGEVRILASETDDVRIIQYTSNNFSDKKLVQIDLQAGMLRIADGRRRYSRIGFNINTTVLEVYLPKKKLHSFSMNGAGSHVFIQNLEAGLAKFRLTSSHATISGKYDKCEINAIGTHFAAEDIAIYKLNLRSTSSKIEIAGEIFQIHVNATGRGINIHSFECLMKSNLYQPEQVLQWLCRIMRALFWNSKKYPVNSKVIFQLPRRALSILIKMVADHIVLK
;
A
#
# COMPACT_ATOMS: atom_id res chain seq x y z
N MET A 1 18.57 -0.34 16.76
CA MET A 1 18.58 0.42 15.49
C MET A 1 19.86 0.02 14.76
N MET A 2 19.80 -0.86 13.76
CA MET A 2 20.98 -1.15 12.94
C MET A 2 21.18 0.03 11.99
N VAL A 3 22.31 0.72 12.12
CA VAL A 3 22.72 1.77 11.20
C VAL A 3 23.14 1.09 9.90
N PHE A 4 22.39 1.34 8.82
CA PHE A 4 22.69 0.83 7.49
C PHE A 4 23.95 1.52 6.96
N ASN A 5 25.01 0.75 6.74
CA ASN A 5 26.20 1.23 6.04
C ASN A 5 26.14 0.73 4.59
N SER A 6 25.74 1.60 3.67
CA SER A 6 25.62 1.32 2.24
C SER A 6 26.96 1.03 1.55
N ASN A 7 28.09 1.33 2.20
CA ASN A 7 29.44 1.18 1.65
C ASN A 7 29.95 -0.27 1.50
N LEU A 8 29.11 -1.29 1.76
CA LEU A 8 29.49 -2.71 1.74
C LEU A 8 28.68 -3.56 0.75
N MET A 9 27.89 -2.94 -0.14
CA MET A 9 27.07 -3.68 -1.10
C MET A 9 27.66 -3.66 -2.51
N ILE A 10 27.74 -4.84 -3.12
CA ILE A 10 28.29 -5.06 -4.46
C ILE A 10 27.15 -5.44 -5.40
N LEU A 11 27.18 -4.90 -6.62
CA LEU A 11 26.33 -5.33 -7.72
C LEU A 11 26.61 -6.82 -8.04
N ARG A 12 25.61 -7.68 -7.91
CA ARG A 12 25.75 -9.11 -8.21
C ARG A 12 25.01 -9.55 -9.46
N LYS A 13 23.91 -8.88 -9.79
CA LYS A 13 23.09 -9.23 -10.95
C LYS A 13 22.39 -7.99 -11.46
N GLU A 14 22.44 -7.83 -12.77
CA GLU A 14 21.68 -6.83 -13.52
C GLU A 14 21.04 -7.55 -14.71
N GLN A 15 19.77 -7.26 -14.96
CA GLN A 15 19.01 -7.85 -16.06
C GLN A 15 18.08 -6.81 -16.67
N HIS A 16 18.13 -6.71 -17.99
CA HIS A 16 17.22 -5.90 -18.79
C HIS A 16 16.20 -6.80 -19.46
N ILE A 17 14.93 -6.42 -19.37
CA ILE A 17 13.80 -7.09 -20.02
C ILE A 17 13.18 -6.10 -21.00
N VAL A 18 13.46 -6.32 -22.29
CA VAL A 18 12.98 -5.47 -23.39
C VAL A 18 11.59 -5.91 -23.89
N ASP A 19 11.21 -7.15 -23.58
CA ASP A 19 9.90 -7.70 -23.92
C ASP A 19 8.76 -6.97 -23.19
N ALA A 20 7.55 -7.05 -23.77
CA ALA A 20 6.36 -6.43 -23.19
C ALA A 20 5.99 -7.07 -21.83
N VAL A 21 6.16 -6.31 -20.76
CA VAL A 21 5.73 -6.68 -19.41
C VAL A 21 4.38 -6.04 -19.12
N THR A 22 3.37 -6.86 -18.88
CA THR A 22 2.00 -6.41 -18.54
C THR A 22 1.66 -6.68 -17.08
N ALA A 23 2.34 -7.64 -16.45
CA ALA A 23 2.11 -8.02 -15.07
C ALA A 23 3.42 -8.38 -14.36
N ILE A 24 3.48 -8.12 -13.05
CA ILE A 24 4.65 -8.43 -12.21
C ILE A 24 4.21 -9.22 -10.98
N SER A 25 4.93 -10.30 -10.71
CA SER A 25 4.84 -11.09 -9.48
C SER A 25 6.18 -11.10 -8.78
N LEU A 26 6.28 -10.35 -7.68
CA LEU A 26 7.49 -10.20 -6.88
C LEU A 26 7.35 -10.97 -5.56
N GLU A 27 8.32 -11.86 -5.29
CA GLU A 27 8.39 -12.61 -4.05
C GLU A 27 9.75 -12.40 -3.39
N TRP A 28 9.76 -11.77 -2.24
CA TRP A 28 10.99 -11.41 -1.54
C TRP A 28 10.94 -11.81 -0.07
N LEU A 29 12.02 -12.39 0.46
CA LEU A 29 12.10 -12.69 1.88
C LEU A 29 12.52 -11.43 2.64
N THR A 30 13.82 -11.23 2.84
CA THR A 30 14.35 -10.17 3.70
C THR A 30 15.21 -9.15 2.94
N GLY A 31 15.49 -8.00 3.55
CA GLY A 31 16.26 -6.94 2.90
C GLY A 31 15.37 -5.94 2.19
N GLU A 32 15.96 -5.11 1.34
CA GLU A 32 15.28 -3.98 0.70
C GLU A 32 14.77 -4.33 -0.69
N VAL A 33 13.60 -3.82 -1.04
CA VAL A 33 13.00 -3.87 -2.37
C VAL A 33 12.60 -2.45 -2.74
N ARG A 34 13.12 -1.96 -3.86
CA ARG A 34 12.80 -0.66 -4.43
C ARG A 34 12.18 -0.84 -5.80
N ILE A 35 10.96 -0.36 -5.97
CA ILE A 35 10.30 -0.25 -7.27
C ILE A 35 10.31 1.21 -7.67
N LEU A 36 11.02 1.53 -8.73
CA LEU A 36 11.33 2.89 -9.17
C LEU A 36 10.85 3.09 -10.60
N ALA A 37 10.63 4.34 -10.99
CA ALA A 37 10.37 4.66 -12.39
C ALA A 37 11.65 4.50 -13.23
N SER A 38 11.49 3.97 -14.43
CA SER A 38 12.50 3.97 -15.48
C SER A 38 12.29 5.17 -16.41
N GLU A 39 13.38 5.66 -16.99
CA GLU A 39 13.36 6.64 -18.09
C GLU A 39 13.30 5.97 -19.47
N THR A 40 13.29 4.64 -19.49
CA THR A 40 13.28 3.80 -20.67
C THR A 40 12.05 2.89 -20.68
N ASP A 41 11.79 2.24 -21.82
CA ASP A 41 10.67 1.32 -22.00
C ASP A 41 10.94 -0.11 -21.49
N ASP A 42 12.18 -0.43 -21.13
CA ASP A 42 12.57 -1.72 -20.59
C ASP A 42 12.40 -1.79 -19.06
N VAL A 43 12.17 -3.01 -18.57
CA VAL A 43 12.24 -3.30 -17.13
C VAL A 43 13.68 -3.66 -16.77
N ARG A 44 14.29 -2.89 -15.87
CA ARG A 44 15.65 -3.15 -15.37
C ARG A 44 15.60 -3.67 -13.95
N ILE A 45 16.22 -4.82 -13.71
CA ILE A 45 16.29 -5.47 -12.39
C ILE A 45 17.74 -5.52 -11.96
N ILE A 46 18.03 -4.93 -10.80
CA ILE A 46 19.36 -4.88 -10.21
C ILE A 46 19.33 -5.50 -8.81
N GLN A 47 20.30 -6.35 -8.51
CA GLN A 47 20.50 -6.89 -7.17
C GLN A 47 21.89 -6.52 -6.64
N TYR A 48 21.90 -5.89 -5.47
CA TYR A 48 23.08 -5.66 -4.66
C TYR A 48 23.07 -6.58 -3.43
N THR A 49 24.24 -7.07 -3.03
CA THR A 49 24.39 -7.92 -1.84
C THR A 49 25.69 -7.64 -1.11
N SER A 50 25.84 -8.18 0.11
CA SER A 50 27.15 -8.29 0.76
C SER A 50 28.09 -9.23 -0.02
N ASN A 51 29.42 -9.07 0.19
CA ASN A 51 30.47 -9.81 -0.54
C ASN A 51 30.32 -11.33 -0.47
N ASN A 52 29.90 -11.85 0.70
CA ASN A 52 29.82 -13.29 0.96
C ASN A 52 28.45 -13.88 0.59
N PHE A 53 27.64 -13.16 -0.18
CA PHE A 53 26.37 -13.69 -0.65
C PHE A 53 26.59 -14.72 -1.76
N SER A 54 25.97 -15.88 -1.61
CA SER A 54 26.15 -17.00 -2.53
C SER A 54 25.35 -16.79 -3.82
N ASP A 55 25.98 -17.01 -4.98
CA ASP A 55 25.34 -16.81 -6.29
C ASP A 55 24.09 -17.66 -6.50
N LYS A 56 24.07 -18.87 -5.93
CA LYS A 56 22.90 -19.75 -5.98
C LYS A 56 21.64 -19.17 -5.32
N LYS A 57 21.81 -18.14 -4.47
CA LYS A 57 20.73 -17.45 -3.75
C LYS A 57 20.30 -16.14 -4.45
N LEU A 58 20.90 -15.78 -5.59
CA LEU A 58 20.56 -14.55 -6.32
C LEU A 58 19.13 -14.61 -6.88
N VAL A 59 18.63 -13.43 -7.26
CA VAL A 59 17.29 -13.24 -7.81
C VAL A 59 17.07 -14.11 -9.05
N GLN A 60 15.88 -14.69 -9.11
CA GLN A 60 15.40 -15.50 -10.22
C GLN A 60 14.36 -14.71 -10.98
N ILE A 61 14.53 -14.67 -12.29
CA ILE A 61 13.74 -13.86 -13.20
C ILE A 61 13.24 -14.79 -14.29
N ASP A 62 11.94 -14.77 -14.53
CA ASP A 62 11.25 -15.57 -15.55
C ASP A 62 10.15 -14.70 -16.16
N LEU A 63 10.04 -14.72 -17.49
CA LEU A 63 9.02 -13.99 -18.23
C LEU A 63 8.23 -14.98 -19.08
N GLN A 64 6.94 -15.09 -18.80
CA GLN A 64 6.04 -15.97 -19.53
C GLN A 64 4.74 -15.25 -19.83
N ALA A 65 4.36 -15.20 -21.11
CA ALA A 65 3.11 -14.56 -21.56
C ALA A 65 2.89 -13.13 -20.97
N GLY A 66 3.95 -12.33 -20.91
CA GLY A 66 3.91 -10.94 -20.39
C GLY A 66 3.89 -10.82 -18.85
N MET A 67 3.91 -11.93 -18.12
CA MET A 67 4.03 -11.98 -16.66
C MET A 67 5.50 -12.13 -16.26
N LEU A 68 6.07 -11.07 -15.67
CA LEU A 68 7.42 -11.07 -15.13
C LEU A 68 7.41 -11.56 -13.68
N ARG A 69 8.03 -12.70 -13.44
CA ARG A 69 8.19 -13.29 -12.11
C ARG A 69 9.59 -12.95 -11.59
N ILE A 70 9.64 -12.30 -10.44
CA ILE A 70 10.88 -11.94 -9.74
C ILE A 70 10.84 -12.62 -8.38
N ALA A 71 11.69 -13.62 -8.19
CA ALA A 71 11.69 -14.43 -6.97
C ALA A 71 13.05 -14.42 -6.29
N ASP A 72 13.02 -14.31 -4.97
CA ASP A 72 14.20 -14.46 -4.13
C ASP A 72 14.76 -15.89 -4.19
N GLY A 73 15.98 -16.05 -4.72
CA GLY A 73 16.63 -17.35 -4.86
C GLY A 73 16.85 -18.08 -3.53
N ARG A 74 16.84 -17.37 -2.40
CA ARG A 74 16.91 -17.97 -1.06
C ARG A 74 15.76 -18.93 -0.77
N ARG A 75 14.59 -18.77 -1.42
CA ARG A 75 13.43 -19.65 -1.20
C ARG A 75 13.68 -21.11 -1.56
N ARG A 76 14.64 -21.39 -2.44
CA ARG A 76 15.02 -22.76 -2.83
C ARG A 76 15.82 -23.50 -1.75
N TYR A 77 16.26 -22.80 -0.71
CA TYR A 77 17.11 -23.34 0.34
C TYR A 77 16.40 -23.31 1.69
N SER A 78 16.66 -24.34 2.51
CA SER A 78 16.12 -24.46 3.85
C SER A 78 16.37 -23.20 4.68
N ARG A 79 15.34 -22.77 5.43
CA ARG A 79 15.34 -21.58 6.30
C ARG A 79 16.02 -21.82 7.65
N ILE A 80 16.93 -22.78 7.75
CA ILE A 80 17.65 -23.06 9.00
C ILE A 80 18.76 -22.01 9.16
N GLY A 81 18.54 -21.06 10.07
CA GLY A 81 19.49 -20.00 10.44
C GLY A 81 18.99 -18.59 10.16
N PHE A 82 19.41 -17.62 10.99
CA PHE A 82 19.18 -16.20 10.76
C PHE A 82 19.94 -15.78 9.49
N ASN A 83 19.21 -15.30 8.49
CA ASN A 83 19.83 -14.79 7.28
C ASN A 83 20.31 -13.36 7.50
N ILE A 84 21.53 -13.23 8.01
CA ILE A 84 22.19 -11.96 8.33
C ILE A 84 22.71 -11.19 7.11
N ASN A 85 22.60 -11.77 5.90
CA ASN A 85 23.12 -11.11 4.71
C ASN A 85 22.12 -10.09 4.16
N THR A 86 22.58 -8.85 4.05
CA THR A 86 21.82 -7.74 3.45
C THR A 86 21.74 -7.90 1.94
N THR A 87 20.54 -7.66 1.39
CA THR A 87 20.27 -7.63 -0.04
C THR A 87 19.40 -6.43 -0.37
N VAL A 88 19.67 -5.78 -1.49
CA VAL A 88 18.81 -4.76 -2.07
C VAL A 88 18.45 -5.18 -3.48
N LEU A 89 17.15 -5.22 -3.75
CA LEU A 89 16.59 -5.43 -5.08
C LEU A 89 16.03 -4.10 -5.57
N GLU A 90 16.50 -3.62 -6.71
CA GLU A 90 15.92 -2.49 -7.41
C GLU A 90 15.26 -2.97 -8.70
N VAL A 91 14.03 -2.53 -8.94
CA VAL A 91 13.29 -2.80 -10.17
C VAL A 91 12.84 -1.46 -10.74
N TYR A 92 13.37 -1.10 -11.89
CA TYR A 92 13.00 0.09 -12.64
C TYR A 92 11.92 -0.29 -13.65
N LEU A 93 10.76 0.36 -13.56
CA LEU A 93 9.60 0.07 -14.39
C LEU A 93 9.32 1.21 -15.36
N PRO A 94 8.98 0.93 -16.63
CA PRO A 94 8.55 1.97 -17.56
C PRO A 94 7.31 2.68 -17.03
N LYS A 95 7.12 3.94 -17.44
CA LYS A 95 5.96 4.79 -17.07
C LYS A 95 4.68 4.33 -17.79
N LYS A 96 4.26 3.09 -17.52
CA LYS A 96 3.10 2.42 -18.11
C LYS A 96 2.29 1.75 -17.00
N LYS A 97 0.96 1.82 -17.13
CA LYS A 97 0.05 1.14 -16.22
C LYS A 97 0.14 -0.37 -16.43
N LEU A 98 0.52 -1.11 -15.39
CA LEU A 98 0.49 -2.57 -15.39
C LEU A 98 -0.95 -3.07 -15.30
N HIS A 99 -1.23 -4.22 -15.92
CA HIS A 99 -2.48 -4.93 -15.67
C HIS A 99 -2.55 -5.41 -14.22
N SER A 100 -1.47 -6.00 -13.71
CA SER A 100 -1.38 -6.40 -12.30
C SER A 100 0.03 -6.33 -11.74
N PHE A 101 0.13 -5.92 -10.47
CA PHE A 101 1.33 -6.00 -9.66
C PHE A 101 1.04 -6.80 -8.39
N SER A 102 1.91 -7.73 -8.03
CA SER A 102 1.81 -8.44 -6.76
C SER A 102 3.15 -8.53 -6.07
N MET A 103 3.13 -8.32 -4.76
CA MET A 103 4.30 -8.43 -3.90
C MET A 103 3.97 -9.28 -2.67
N ASN A 104 4.73 -10.35 -2.49
CA ASN A 104 4.74 -11.16 -1.29
C ASN A 104 6.08 -10.95 -0.56
N GLY A 105 6.05 -10.39 0.64
CA GLY A 105 7.22 -9.98 1.43
C GLY A 105 7.20 -10.54 2.85
N ALA A 106 8.37 -10.92 3.39
CA ALA A 106 8.49 -11.42 4.77
C ALA A 106 9.78 -10.95 5.47
N GLY A 107 9.68 -9.89 6.28
CA GLY A 107 10.87 -9.25 6.88
C GLY A 107 11.59 -8.30 5.91
N SER A 108 10.89 -7.80 4.90
CA SER A 108 11.43 -6.89 3.87
C SER A 108 11.15 -5.43 4.19
N HIS A 109 12.04 -4.54 3.74
CA HIS A 109 11.81 -3.11 3.63
C HIS A 109 11.44 -2.80 2.19
N VAL A 110 10.26 -2.23 1.97
CA VAL A 110 9.67 -2.07 0.65
C VAL A 110 9.46 -0.59 0.38
N PHE A 111 9.95 -0.12 -0.76
CA PHE A 111 9.70 1.22 -1.26
C PHE A 111 9.19 1.11 -2.69
N ILE A 112 8.02 1.68 -2.96
CA ILE A 112 7.41 1.67 -4.29
C ILE A 112 7.02 3.10 -4.65
N GLN A 113 7.58 3.61 -5.73
CA GLN A 113 7.34 4.98 -6.17
C GLN A 113 6.49 4.99 -7.44
N ASN A 114 5.38 5.72 -7.40
CA ASN A 114 4.55 6.10 -8.54
C ASN A 114 4.11 4.92 -9.41
N LEU A 115 3.80 3.78 -8.79
CA LEU A 115 3.34 2.60 -9.51
C LEU A 115 1.90 2.79 -9.99
N GLU A 116 1.65 2.59 -11.28
CA GLU A 116 0.30 2.53 -11.82
C GLU A 116 -0.08 1.08 -12.15
N ALA A 117 -1.18 0.58 -11.57
CA ALA A 117 -1.65 -0.78 -11.81
C ALA A 117 -3.17 -0.91 -11.81
N GLY A 118 -3.72 -1.80 -12.64
CA GLY A 118 -5.12 -2.21 -12.55
C GLY A 118 -5.39 -2.92 -11.22
N LEU A 119 -4.61 -3.96 -10.92
CA LEU A 119 -4.68 -4.69 -9.66
C LEU A 119 -3.33 -4.71 -8.96
N ALA A 120 -3.25 -4.10 -7.77
CA ALA A 120 -2.10 -4.22 -6.88
C ALA A 120 -2.43 -5.12 -5.69
N LYS A 121 -1.57 -6.11 -5.40
CA LYS A 121 -1.69 -6.99 -4.23
C LYS A 121 -0.42 -6.96 -3.39
N PHE A 122 -0.55 -6.61 -2.12
CA PHE A 122 0.53 -6.61 -1.15
C PHE A 122 0.23 -7.64 -0.06
N ARG A 123 1.07 -8.67 0.08
CA ARG A 123 1.01 -9.61 1.21
C ARG A 123 2.32 -9.51 1.97
N LEU A 124 2.26 -8.87 3.12
CA LEU A 124 3.44 -8.47 3.86
C LEU A 124 3.37 -9.01 5.29
N THR A 125 4.42 -9.70 5.70
CA THR A 125 4.57 -10.19 7.07
C THR A 125 5.82 -9.60 7.68
N SER A 126 5.70 -9.03 8.88
CA SER A 126 6.80 -8.43 9.64
C SER A 126 7.68 -7.47 8.82
N SER A 127 7.04 -6.71 7.93
CA SER A 127 7.74 -5.86 6.95
C SER A 127 7.56 -4.37 7.28
N HIS A 128 8.35 -3.53 6.62
CA HIS A 128 8.10 -2.10 6.51
C HIS A 128 7.85 -1.77 5.04
N ALA A 129 6.79 -1.05 4.72
CA ALA A 129 6.45 -0.72 3.33
C ALA A 129 5.97 0.71 3.21
N THR A 130 6.51 1.43 2.23
CA THR A 130 6.05 2.75 1.81
C THR A 130 5.74 2.69 0.31
N ILE A 131 4.52 3.04 -0.07
CA ILE A 131 4.08 2.99 -1.47
C ILE A 131 3.43 4.31 -1.92
N SER A 132 3.58 4.65 -3.19
CA SER A 132 2.82 5.70 -3.87
C SER A 132 2.33 5.23 -5.25
N GLY A 133 1.40 5.96 -5.86
CA GLY A 133 0.90 5.69 -7.21
C GLY A 133 -0.61 5.48 -7.33
N LYS A 134 -1.05 4.92 -8.46
CA LYS A 134 -2.48 4.83 -8.83
C LYS A 134 -2.94 3.39 -9.05
N TYR A 135 -4.08 3.04 -8.46
CA TYR A 135 -4.57 1.67 -8.44
C TYR A 135 -6.08 1.59 -8.68
N ASP A 136 -6.53 0.80 -9.64
CA ASP A 136 -7.99 0.56 -9.78
C ASP A 136 -8.48 -0.31 -8.62
N LYS A 137 -7.70 -1.33 -8.25
CA LYS A 137 -7.93 -2.16 -7.08
C LYS A 137 -6.63 -2.42 -6.33
N CYS A 138 -6.64 -2.13 -5.03
CA CYS A 138 -5.53 -2.38 -4.13
C CYS A 138 -5.96 -3.36 -3.03
N GLU A 139 -5.28 -4.50 -2.91
CA GLU A 139 -5.48 -5.49 -1.86
C GLU A 139 -4.25 -5.55 -0.96
N ILE A 140 -4.41 -5.17 0.30
CA ILE A 140 -3.33 -5.18 1.30
C ILE A 140 -3.66 -6.23 2.35
N ASN A 141 -2.76 -7.20 2.53
CA ASN A 141 -2.79 -8.15 3.64
C ASN A 141 -1.50 -7.98 4.45
N ALA A 142 -1.61 -7.35 5.62
CA ALA A 142 -0.46 -6.94 6.42
C ALA A 142 -0.49 -7.60 7.81
N ILE A 143 0.52 -8.42 8.13
CA ILE A 143 0.67 -9.07 9.44
C ILE A 143 1.93 -8.54 10.10
N GLY A 144 1.83 -7.97 11.31
CA GLY A 144 2.97 -7.41 12.03
C GLY A 144 3.77 -6.36 11.25
N THR A 145 3.13 -5.69 10.28
CA THR A 145 3.79 -4.84 9.29
C THR A 145 3.56 -3.36 9.60
N HIS A 146 4.50 -2.51 9.24
CA HIS A 146 4.29 -1.06 9.16
C HIS A 146 4.08 -0.71 7.70
N PHE A 147 2.92 -0.17 7.35
CA PHE A 147 2.56 0.14 5.98
C PHE A 147 2.16 1.61 5.88
N ALA A 148 2.87 2.36 5.06
CA ALA A 148 2.58 3.73 4.69
C ALA A 148 2.22 3.78 3.21
N ALA A 149 1.17 4.54 2.87
CA ALA A 149 0.85 4.90 1.51
C ALA A 149 0.61 6.40 1.44
N GLU A 150 1.36 7.07 0.59
CA GLU A 150 1.34 8.53 0.40
C GLU A 150 1.21 8.82 -1.09
N ASP A 151 0.60 9.96 -1.45
CA ASP A 151 0.36 10.35 -2.85
C ASP A 151 -0.28 9.22 -3.68
N ILE A 152 -1.29 8.56 -3.09
CA ILE A 152 -2.02 7.47 -3.73
C ILE A 152 -3.38 7.91 -4.29
N ALA A 153 -3.77 7.28 -5.40
CA ALA A 153 -5.15 7.28 -5.87
C ALA A 153 -5.63 5.83 -6.00
N ILE A 154 -6.66 5.44 -5.24
CA ILE A 154 -7.18 4.08 -5.22
C ILE A 154 -8.69 4.10 -5.49
N TYR A 155 -9.14 3.41 -6.54
CA TYR A 155 -10.57 3.28 -6.75
C TYR A 155 -11.21 2.29 -5.75
N LYS A 156 -10.62 1.11 -5.55
CA LYS A 156 -11.09 0.14 -4.55
C LYS A 156 -9.98 -0.41 -3.66
N LEU A 157 -10.02 -0.07 -2.38
CA LEU A 157 -9.14 -0.56 -1.34
C LEU A 157 -9.78 -1.71 -0.55
N ASN A 158 -9.10 -2.85 -0.49
CA ASN A 158 -9.39 -3.95 0.42
C ASN A 158 -8.19 -4.16 1.36
N LEU A 159 -8.33 -3.82 2.62
CA LEU A 159 -7.28 -3.91 3.63
C LEU A 159 -7.62 -4.98 4.67
N ARG A 160 -6.70 -5.94 4.86
CA ARG A 160 -6.70 -6.89 5.97
C ARG A 160 -5.42 -6.69 6.78
N SER A 161 -5.58 -6.45 8.07
CA SER A 161 -4.48 -6.14 8.97
C SER A 161 -4.56 -6.96 10.25
N THR A 162 -3.42 -7.54 10.67
CA THR A 162 -3.27 -8.17 11.99
C THR A 162 -2.02 -7.64 12.65
N SER A 163 -2.17 -6.92 13.77
CA SER A 163 -1.07 -6.33 14.54
C SER A 163 -0.13 -5.43 13.72
N SER A 164 -0.68 -4.79 12.69
CA SER A 164 0.06 -3.92 11.77
C SER A 164 -0.32 -2.45 11.99
N LYS A 165 0.65 -1.55 11.86
CA LYS A 165 0.42 -0.10 11.85
C LYS A 165 0.24 0.31 10.40
N ILE A 166 -0.92 0.88 10.05
CA ILE A 166 -1.25 1.26 8.67
C ILE A 166 -1.58 2.74 8.60
N GLU A 167 -0.92 3.47 7.71
CA GLU A 167 -1.10 4.90 7.44
C GLU A 167 -1.31 5.07 5.93
N ILE A 168 -2.44 5.59 5.51
CA ILE A 168 -2.78 5.76 4.08
C ILE A 168 -3.32 7.18 3.88
N ALA A 169 -2.72 7.93 2.96
CA ALA A 169 -3.11 9.29 2.61
C ALA A 169 -3.24 9.45 1.09
N GLY A 170 -4.37 9.98 0.63
CA GLY A 170 -4.61 10.26 -0.80
C GLY A 170 -6.10 10.22 -1.19
N GLU A 171 -6.37 9.86 -2.44
CA GLU A 171 -7.73 9.76 -2.99
C GLU A 171 -8.21 8.30 -2.96
N ILE A 172 -9.29 7.99 -2.23
CA ILE A 172 -9.74 6.60 -2.08
C ILE A 172 -11.26 6.46 -2.20
N PHE A 173 -11.73 5.99 -3.34
CA PHE A 173 -13.17 5.99 -3.64
C PHE A 173 -13.97 4.95 -2.83
N GLN A 174 -13.55 3.68 -2.81
CA GLN A 174 -14.17 2.60 -2.03
C GLN A 174 -13.20 1.96 -1.06
N ILE A 175 -13.64 1.76 0.18
CA ILE A 175 -12.82 1.19 1.24
C ILE A 175 -13.52 0.03 1.95
N HIS A 176 -12.84 -1.11 2.03
CA HIS A 176 -13.17 -2.23 2.91
C HIS A 176 -11.98 -2.54 3.81
N VAL A 177 -12.16 -2.46 5.13
CA VAL A 177 -11.12 -2.72 6.12
C VAL A 177 -11.56 -3.84 7.06
N ASN A 178 -10.69 -4.83 7.24
CA ASN A 178 -10.76 -5.80 8.33
C ASN A 178 -9.45 -5.74 9.12
N ALA A 179 -9.52 -5.38 10.39
CA ALA A 179 -8.34 -5.12 11.20
C ALA A 179 -8.46 -5.78 12.57
N THR A 180 -7.36 -6.35 13.04
CA THR A 180 -7.25 -6.91 14.38
C THR A 180 -5.93 -6.45 15.00
N GLY A 181 -5.95 -5.91 16.22
CA GLY A 181 -4.76 -5.45 16.92
C GLY A 181 -4.51 -3.93 16.81
N ARG A 182 -3.44 -3.53 16.11
CA ARG A 182 -2.94 -2.13 16.06
C ARG A 182 -3.81 -1.19 15.21
N GLY A 183 -3.57 0.12 15.33
CA GLY A 183 -4.34 1.18 14.69
C GLY A 183 -4.11 1.33 13.18
N ILE A 184 -5.16 1.79 12.50
CA ILE A 184 -5.19 2.13 11.07
C ILE A 184 -5.62 3.59 10.95
N ASN A 185 -4.82 4.40 10.27
CA ASN A 185 -5.12 5.79 9.94
C ASN A 185 -5.29 5.92 8.43
N ILE A 186 -6.49 6.33 7.99
CA ILE A 186 -6.78 6.59 6.57
C ILE A 186 -7.26 8.02 6.42
N HIS A 187 -6.49 8.83 5.69
CA HIS A 187 -6.79 10.20 5.32
C HIS A 187 -7.17 10.25 3.84
N SER A 188 -8.47 10.15 3.55
CA SER A 188 -8.99 10.23 2.18
C SER A 188 -9.68 11.57 1.92
N PHE A 189 -9.42 12.17 0.76
CA PHE A 189 -10.06 13.43 0.34
C PHE A 189 -11.40 13.23 -0.39
N GLU A 190 -11.68 12.00 -0.87
CA GLU A 190 -12.96 11.57 -1.45
C GLU A 190 -13.22 10.13 -1.00
N CYS A 191 -14.27 9.84 -0.21
CA CYS A 191 -14.46 8.50 0.35
C CYS A 191 -15.93 8.09 0.48
N LEU A 192 -16.30 6.92 -0.07
CA LEU A 192 -17.52 6.20 0.29
C LEU A 192 -17.14 4.98 1.15
N MET A 193 -17.35 5.11 2.45
CA MET A 193 -17.14 4.01 3.41
C MET A 193 -18.35 3.06 3.38
N LYS A 194 -18.17 1.82 2.91
CA LYS A 194 -19.09 0.73 3.23
C LYS A 194 -18.50 -0.09 4.38
N SER A 195 -18.84 0.29 5.61
CA SER A 195 -18.72 -0.62 6.76
C SER A 195 -19.95 -1.54 6.79
N ASN A 196 -19.81 -2.75 7.33
CA ASN A 196 -20.91 -3.72 7.50
C ASN A 196 -21.94 -3.31 8.58
N LEU A 197 -22.29 -2.02 8.67
CA LEU A 197 -23.38 -1.49 9.48
C LEU A 197 -24.44 -0.93 8.53
N TYR A 198 -25.23 -1.81 7.91
CA TYR A 198 -26.34 -1.41 7.03
C TYR A 198 -27.67 -1.71 7.72
N GLN A 199 -28.17 -0.74 8.48
CA GLN A 199 -29.60 -0.49 8.66
C GLN A 199 -29.86 0.99 8.29
N PRO A 200 -30.88 1.31 7.46
CA PRO A 200 -31.18 2.68 7.03
C PRO A 200 -31.37 3.67 8.20
N GLU A 201 -31.86 3.18 9.33
CA GLU A 201 -32.01 3.98 10.56
C GLU A 201 -30.67 4.46 11.13
N GLN A 202 -29.57 3.72 10.91
CA GLN A 202 -28.25 4.12 11.38
C GLN A 202 -27.61 5.22 10.53
N VAL A 203 -27.99 5.35 9.25
CA VAL A 203 -27.55 6.47 8.39
C VAL A 203 -28.21 7.77 8.85
N LEU A 204 -29.51 7.72 9.17
CA LEU A 204 -30.23 8.83 9.78
C LEU A 204 -29.67 9.16 11.17
N GLN A 205 -29.37 8.17 12.00
CA GLN A 205 -28.73 8.41 13.31
C GLN A 205 -27.30 8.96 13.17
N TRP A 206 -26.54 8.54 12.16
CA TRP A 206 -25.18 9.03 11.89
C TRP A 206 -25.21 10.48 11.37
N LEU A 207 -26.13 10.80 10.46
CA LEU A 207 -26.41 12.18 10.02
C LEU A 207 -26.89 13.04 11.19
N CYS A 208 -27.79 12.55 12.05
CA CYS A 208 -28.21 13.25 13.25
C CYS A 208 -27.08 13.45 14.27
N ARG A 209 -26.15 12.49 14.41
CA ARG A 209 -24.98 12.62 15.29
C ARG A 209 -23.98 13.63 14.74
N ILE A 210 -23.76 13.68 13.42
CA ILE A 210 -22.92 14.70 12.79
C ILE A 210 -23.57 16.08 12.92
N MET A 211 -24.87 16.20 12.65
CA MET A 211 -25.59 17.46 12.84
C MET A 211 -25.59 17.91 14.31
N ARG A 212 -25.76 17.00 15.28
CA ARG A 212 -25.64 17.32 16.71
C ARG A 212 -24.20 17.70 17.10
N ALA A 213 -23.18 17.05 16.57
CA ALA A 213 -21.78 17.41 16.83
C ALA A 213 -21.42 18.79 16.24
N LEU A 214 -21.99 19.13 15.08
CA LEU A 214 -21.83 20.45 14.45
C LEU A 214 -22.61 21.55 15.19
N PHE A 215 -23.77 21.24 15.79
CA PHE A 215 -24.57 22.19 16.58
C PHE A 215 -24.11 22.33 18.05
N TRP A 216 -23.58 21.27 18.65
CA TRP A 216 -23.20 21.22 20.08
C TRP A 216 -21.80 21.77 20.36
N ASN A 217 -20.96 21.96 19.33
CA ASN A 217 -19.61 22.52 19.48
C ASN A 217 -19.58 24.04 19.75
N SER A 218 -20.72 24.67 20.01
CA SER A 218 -20.75 26.09 20.42
C SER A 218 -20.54 26.32 21.92
N LYS A 219 -20.60 25.29 22.79
CA LYS A 219 -20.29 25.46 24.23
C LYS A 219 -19.65 24.22 24.89
N LYS A 220 -18.43 24.42 25.40
CA LYS A 220 -17.79 23.81 26.58
C LYS A 220 -17.13 22.41 26.53
N TYR A 221 -15.80 22.47 26.66
CA TYR A 221 -14.83 21.59 27.39
C TYR A 221 -14.23 20.30 26.74
N PRO A 222 -13.01 19.89 27.18
CA PRO A 222 -12.04 19.11 26.42
C PRO A 222 -11.86 17.66 26.92
N VAL A 223 -11.22 16.80 26.10
CA VAL A 223 -10.21 15.75 26.43
C VAL A 223 -10.24 14.54 25.44
N ASN A 224 -9.05 14.24 24.91
CA ASN A 224 -8.46 12.97 24.45
C ASN A 224 -9.29 11.90 23.73
N SER A 225 -9.51 12.12 22.43
CA SER A 225 -9.26 11.16 21.32
C SER A 225 -9.84 11.82 20.06
N LYS A 226 -8.97 12.47 19.29
CA LYS A 226 -9.38 13.32 18.18
C LYS A 226 -9.46 12.51 16.89
N VAL A 227 -10.64 11.98 16.58
CA VAL A 227 -11.03 11.79 15.18
C VAL A 227 -11.41 13.16 14.65
N ILE A 228 -10.48 13.85 13.97
CA ILE A 228 -10.74 15.16 13.37
C ILE A 228 -11.30 14.93 11.97
N PHE A 229 -12.61 15.13 11.80
CA PHE A 229 -13.22 15.24 10.48
C PHE A 229 -13.14 16.71 10.04
N GLN A 230 -12.37 17.00 8.99
CA GLN A 230 -12.48 18.25 8.23
C GLN A 230 -13.10 17.93 6.88
N LEU A 231 -14.38 18.31 6.69
CA LEU A 231 -15.05 18.20 5.40
C LEU A 231 -14.69 19.42 4.53
N PRO A 232 -14.29 19.23 3.27
CA PRO A 232 -14.09 20.35 2.34
C PRO A 232 -15.41 21.07 2.05
N ARG A 233 -15.36 22.39 1.82
CA ARG A 233 -16.54 23.25 1.61
C ARG A 233 -17.52 22.75 0.53
N ARG A 234 -17.01 22.01 -0.48
CA ARG A 234 -17.84 21.38 -1.53
C ARG A 234 -18.68 20.21 -1.03
N ALA A 235 -18.14 19.40 -0.11
CA ALA A 235 -18.91 18.32 0.52
C ALA A 235 -20.03 18.90 1.40
N LEU A 236 -19.76 20.03 2.07
CA LEU A 236 -20.77 20.76 2.85
C LEU A 236 -21.89 21.31 1.94
N SER A 237 -21.57 21.85 0.76
CA SER A 237 -22.61 22.36 -0.15
C SER A 237 -23.49 21.27 -0.75
N ILE A 238 -22.94 20.07 -1.02
CA ILE A 238 -23.72 18.92 -1.49
C ILE A 238 -24.64 18.41 -0.36
N LEU A 239 -24.12 18.34 0.87
CA LEU A 239 -24.89 17.93 2.03
C LEU A 239 -26.05 18.90 2.33
N ILE A 240 -25.81 20.22 2.24
CA ILE A 240 -26.84 21.26 2.39
C ILE A 240 -27.93 21.11 1.33
N LYS A 241 -27.56 20.82 0.08
CA LYS A 241 -28.50 20.65 -1.03
C LYS A 241 -29.38 19.41 -0.83
N MET A 242 -28.79 18.28 -0.42
CA MET A 242 -29.54 17.06 -0.13
C MET A 242 -30.49 17.20 1.07
N VAL A 243 -30.12 17.98 2.10
CA VAL A 243 -31.01 18.26 3.24
C VAL A 243 -32.14 19.21 2.85
N ALA A 244 -31.86 20.23 2.04
CA ALA A 244 -32.89 21.14 1.53
C ALA A 244 -33.94 20.40 0.69
N ASP A 245 -33.50 19.51 -0.21
CA ASP A 245 -34.40 18.72 -1.06
C ASP A 245 -35.27 17.72 -0.26
N HIS A 246 -34.81 17.30 0.92
CA HIS A 246 -35.56 16.37 1.78
C HIS A 246 -36.53 17.07 2.75
N ILE A 247 -36.31 18.35 3.07
CA ILE A 247 -37.23 19.16 3.88
C ILE A 247 -38.41 19.67 3.05
N VAL A 248 -38.24 19.86 1.73
CA VAL A 248 -39.31 20.32 0.82
C VAL A 248 -40.34 19.21 0.49
N LEU A 249 -40.05 17.95 0.84
CA LEU A 249 -40.94 16.80 0.64
C LEU A 249 -41.72 16.38 1.91
N LYS A 250 -41.83 17.26 2.91
CA LYS A 250 -42.70 17.07 4.08
C LYS A 250 -43.59 18.26 4.34
#